data_AF-A0A7C6Q221-F1
#
_entry.id   AF-A0A7C6Q221-F1
#
_cell.length_a   1.000
_cell.length_b   1.000
_cell.length_c   1.000
_cell.angle_alpha   90.00
_cell.angle_beta   90.00
_cell.angle_gamma   90.00
#
_symmetry.space_group_name_H-M   'P 1'
#
loop_
_entity.id
_entity.type
_entity.pdbx_description
1 polymer ?
#
loop_
_entity_poly.entity_id
_entity_poly.type
_entity_poly.pdbx_seq_one_letter_code
_entity_poly.pdbx_strand_id
1 'polypeptide(L)' 'MNYWEKQLTDRGFSRCHKAFLINLDKIEKIIPMFNQTFNLKLINHLESIPVSRNAGKALKEIIGI' A
#
# COMPACT_ATOMS: atom_id res chain seq x y z
N MET A 1 -6.75 -4.23 -14.43
CA MET A 1 -5.84 -3.96 -13.29
C MET A 1 -4.78 -5.03 -13.10
N ASN A 2 -5.11 -6.33 -13.24
CA ASN A 2 -4.16 -7.43 -13.03
C ASN A 2 -2.92 -7.43 -13.95
N TYR A 3 -3.00 -6.83 -15.15
CA TYR A 3 -1.85 -6.74 -16.06
C TYR A 3 -0.71 -5.91 -15.47
N TRP A 4 -1.02 -4.70 -14.98
CA TRP A 4 -0.03 -3.80 -14.39
C TRP A 4 0.47 -4.29 -13.05
N GLU A 5 -0.38 -4.95 -12.27
CA GLU A 5 0.03 -5.61 -11.03
C GLU A 5 1.18 -6.58 -11.34
N LYS A 6 0.96 -7.54 -12.25
CA LYS A 6 1.98 -8.54 -12.62
C LYS A 6 3.29 -7.94 -13.13
N GLN A 7 3.21 -6.88 -13.94
CA GLN A 7 4.39 -6.25 -14.54
C GLN A 7 5.17 -5.36 -13.58
N LEU A 8 4.50 -4.84 -12.54
CA LEU A 8 5.09 -3.88 -11.60
C LEU A 8 5.40 -4.51 -10.24
N THR A 9 4.93 -5.73 -9.95
CA THR A 9 5.28 -6.48 -8.73
C THR A 9 6.80 -6.57 -8.56
N ASP A 10 7.53 -6.91 -9.61
CA ASP A 10 9.00 -7.00 -9.58
C ASP A 10 9.71 -5.64 -9.46
N ARG A 11 8.96 -4.54 -9.61
CA ARG A 11 9.46 -3.16 -9.46
C ARG A 11 9.11 -2.54 -8.11
N GLY A 12 8.73 -3.37 -7.12
CA GLY A 12 8.36 -2.91 -5.78
C GLY A 12 6.97 -2.29 -5.69
N PHE A 13 6.09 -2.50 -6.70
CA PHE A 13 4.71 -2.08 -6.60
C PHE A 13 3.85 -3.15 -5.93
N SER A 14 2.98 -2.71 -5.02
CA SER A 14 2.04 -3.56 -4.31
C SER A 14 0.63 -3.00 -4.36
N ARG A 15 -0.35 -3.89 -4.34
CA ARG A 15 -1.76 -3.53 -4.37
C ARG A 15 -2.27 -3.37 -2.94
N CYS A 16 -2.43 -2.12 -2.51
CA CYS A 16 -2.95 -1.78 -1.18
C CYS A 16 -4.50 -1.74 -1.12
N HIS A 17 -5.16 -1.62 -2.28
CA HIS A 17 -6.62 -1.58 -2.37
C HIS A 17 -7.06 -2.06 -3.75
N LYS A 18 -8.33 -2.47 -3.91
CA LYS A 18 -8.85 -2.99 -5.19
C LYS A 18 -8.67 -2.03 -6.37
N ALA A 19 -8.60 -0.73 -6.09
CA ALA A 19 -8.45 0.34 -7.09
C ALA A 19 -7.09 1.06 -7.03
N PHE A 20 -6.15 0.64 -6.17
CA PHE A 20 -4.88 1.34 -5.99
C PHE A 20 -3.68 0.39 -6.05
N LEU A 21 -2.67 0.81 -6.80
CA LEU A 21 -1.35 0.20 -6.86
C LEU A 21 -0.33 1.26 -6.39
N ILE A 22 0.49 0.93 -5.42
CA ILE A 22 1.44 1.86 -4.80
C ILE A 22 2.86 1.31 -4.90
N ASN A 23 3.86 2.19 -4.89
CA ASN A 23 5.25 1.79 -4.79
C ASN A 23 5.65 1.73 -3.30
N LEU A 24 6.16 0.58 -2.85
CA LEU A 24 6.55 0.36 -1.47
C LEU A 24 7.76 1.20 -1.05
N ASP A 25 8.71 1.47 -1.95
CA ASP A 25 9.89 2.30 -1.71
C ASP A 25 9.55 3.79 -1.54
N LYS A 26 8.32 4.17 -1.91
CA LYS A 26 7.81 5.54 -1.79
C LYS A 26 6.95 5.73 -0.56
N ILE A 27 6.78 4.72 0.30
CA ILE A 27 6.03 4.86 1.54
C ILE A 27 6.86 5.70 2.52
N GLU A 28 6.33 6.87 2.88
CA GLU A 28 6.90 7.75 3.91
C GLU A 28 6.42 7.32 5.31
N LYS A 29 5.12 7.03 5.45
CA LYS A 29 4.54 6.68 6.74
C LYS A 29 3.30 5.79 6.60
N ILE A 30 3.16 4.85 7.54
CA ILE A 30 1.95 4.06 7.73
C ILE A 30 1.18 4.66 8.89
N ILE A 31 -0.06 5.06 8.64
CA ILE A 31 -0.94 5.68 9.62
C ILE A 31 -2.01 4.64 9.97
N PRO A 32 -1.98 4.05 11.17
CA PRO A 32 -3.05 3.15 11.61
C PRO A 32 -4.36 3.93 11.73
N MET A 33 -5.42 3.35 11.19
CA MET A 33 -6.77 3.89 11.24
C MET A 33 -7.66 2.98 12.09
N PHE A 34 -8.83 3.51 12.48
CA PHE A 34 -9.83 2.73 13.21
C PHE A 34 -10.36 1.56 12.36
N ASN A 35 -10.78 0.48 13.02
CA ASN A 35 -11.27 -0.74 12.38
C ASN A 35 -10.24 -1.53 11.54
N GLN A 36 -8.99 -1.61 12.02
CA GLN A 36 -7.91 -2.43 11.43
C GLN A 36 -7.58 -2.05 9.99
N THR A 37 -7.82 -0.79 9.61
CA THR A 37 -7.40 -0.23 8.34
C THR A 37 -6.14 0.60 8.53
N PHE A 38 -5.46 0.90 7.43
CA PHE A 38 -4.25 1.71 7.43
C PHE A 38 -4.36 2.74 6.32
N ASN A 39 -3.76 3.90 6.52
CA ASN A 39 -3.55 4.89 5.48
C ASN A 39 -2.05 4.97 5.20
N LEU A 40 -1.67 5.04 3.94
CA LEU A 40 -0.28 5.17 3.51
C LEU A 40 -0.03 6.58 3.04
N LYS A 41 0.96 7.23 3.63
CA LYS A 41 1.48 8.49 3.13
C LYS A 41 2.70 8.19 2.26
N LEU A 42 2.69 8.72 1.04
CA LEU A 42 3.79 8.58 0.10
C LEU A 42 4.67 9.83 0.13
N ILE A 43 5.96 9.63 -0.15
CA ILE A 43 6.93 10.71 -0.28
C ILE A 43 6.46 11.66 -1.39
N ASN A 44 6.45 12.97 -1.10
CA ASN A 44 5.98 14.03 -2.01
C ASN A 44 4.51 13.90 -2.45
N HIS A 45 3.69 13.18 -1.69
CA HIS A 45 2.24 13.11 -1.91
C HIS A 45 1.49 13.67 -0.70
N LEU A 46 0.62 14.65 -0.92
CA LEU A 46 -0.13 15.30 0.16
C LEU A 46 -1.20 14.39 0.73
N GLU A 47 -1.90 13.65 -0.12
CA GLU A 47 -2.99 12.78 0.29
C GLU A 47 -2.50 11.41 0.75
N SER A 48 -3.16 10.87 1.76
CA SER A 48 -2.93 9.50 2.21
C SER A 48 -3.82 8.52 1.46
N ILE A 49 -3.26 7.40 1.02
CA ILE A 49 -3.99 6.36 0.30
C ILE A 49 -4.55 5.34 1.31
N PRO A 50 -5.86 5.10 1.33
CA PRO A 50 -6.45 4.10 2.22
C PRO A 50 -6.09 2.68 1.76
N VAL A 51 -5.76 1.84 2.74
CA VAL A 51 -5.45 0.42 2.57
C VAL A 51 -6.63 -0.39 3.05
N SER A 52 -7.06 -1.34 2.20
CA SER A 52 -8.10 -2.30 2.59
C SER A 52 -7.62 -3.23 3.70
N ARG A 53 -8.52 -3.74 4.55
CA ARG A 53 -8.16 -4.67 5.64
C ARG A 53 -7.32 -5.87 5.16
N ASN A 54 -7.70 -6.47 4.02
CA ASN A 54 -7.01 -7.64 3.48
C ASN A 54 -5.58 -7.30 3.04
N ALA A 55 -5.40 -6.18 2.35
CA ALA A 55 -4.09 -5.74 1.89
C ALA A 55 -3.20 -5.20 3.03
N GLY A 56 -3.80 -4.65 4.09
CA GLY A 56 -3.07 -4.16 5.25
C GLY A 56 -2.31 -5.27 5.98
N LYS A 57 -2.86 -6.49 5.99
CA LYS A 57 -2.17 -7.65 6.57
C LYS A 57 -0.93 -8.04 5.75
N ALA A 58 -1.07 -8.15 4.43
CA ALA A 58 0.05 -8.42 3.54
C ALA A 58 1.11 -7.29 3.61
N LEU A 59 0.68 -6.04 3.70
CA LEU A 59 1.61 -4.90 3.81
C LEU A 59 2.43 -4.95 5.11
N LYS A 60 1.80 -5.32 6.24
CA LYS A 60 2.51 -5.53 7.50
C LYS A 60 3.56 -6.63 7.42
N GLU A 61 3.19 -7.75 6.81
CA GLU A 61 4.12 -8.87 6.60
C GLU A 61 5.31 -8.47 5.72
N ILE A 62 5.08 -7.66 4.68
CA ILE A 62 6.16 -7.14 3.81
C ILE A 62 7.09 -6.17 4.56
N ILE A 63 6.54 -5.35 5.46
CA ILE A 63 7.29 -4.30 6.19
C ILE A 63 7.89 -4.84 7.50
N GLY A 64 7.49 -6.03 7.94
CA GLY A 64 8.03 -6.70 9.14
C GLY A 64 7.52 -6.12 10.46
N ILE A 65 6.29 -5.58 10.48
CA ILE A 65 5.63 -4.99 11.67
C ILE A 65 4.45 -5.84 12.13
#